data_AF-A0AAV0XQR9-F1
#
_entry.id   AF-A0AAV0XQR9-F1
#
_cell.length_a   1.000
_cell.length_b   1.000
_cell.length_c   1.000
_cell.angle_alpha   90.00
_cell.angle_beta   90.00
_cell.angle_gamma   90.00
#
_symmetry.space_group_name_H-M   'P 1'
#
loop_
_entity.id
_entity.type
_entity.pdbx_description
1 polymer ?
#
loop_
_entity_poly.entity_id
_entity_poly.type
_entity_poly.pdbx_seq_one_letter_code
_entity_poly.pdbx_strand_id
1 'polypeptide(L)'
;MYPSLPDNFNRSNELATGLINNPNQPISAESKTLKDKLRQLICDFHISHNCVNKLLEILRSEGLDLPKDVRTLFQTPKNHAIINVHPGTYIHIGIEFMIHLFY
;
A
#
# COMPACT_ATOMS: atom_id res chain seq x y z
N MET A 1 -39.58 -16.37 15.28
CA MET A 1 -39.97 -14.98 15.58
C MET A 1 -38.93 -14.44 16.54
N TYR A 2 -38.01 -13.57 16.07
CA TYR A 2 -37.04 -12.95 16.97
C TYR A 2 -37.73 -11.82 17.74
N PRO A 3 -37.56 -11.70 19.06
CA PRO A 3 -38.07 -10.55 19.80
C PRO A 3 -37.19 -9.32 19.54
N SER A 4 -37.82 -8.20 19.18
CA SER A 4 -37.17 -6.89 19.08
C SER A 4 -36.81 -6.37 20.47
N LEU A 5 -35.58 -5.90 20.67
CA LEU A 5 -35.20 -5.14 21.87
C LEU A 5 -35.72 -3.70 21.77
N PRO A 6 -36.17 -3.10 22.89
CA PRO A 6 -36.77 -1.77 22.90
C PRO A 6 -35.72 -0.65 22.85
N ASP A 7 -36.16 0.44 22.24
CA ASP A 7 -35.58 1.77 22.27
C ASP A 7 -35.58 2.33 23.71
N ASN A 8 -34.49 2.99 24.11
CA ASN A 8 -34.46 4.37 24.64
C ASN A 8 -33.44 4.60 25.80
N PHE A 9 -32.98 5.86 25.84
CA PHE A 9 -32.53 6.67 26.97
C PHE A 9 -31.02 6.75 27.29
N ASN A 10 -30.33 7.76 26.73
CA ASN A 10 -30.15 9.05 27.44
C ASN A 10 -29.35 10.11 26.67
N ARG A 11 -29.86 11.35 26.76
CA ARG A 11 -29.36 12.62 26.24
C ARG A 11 -28.80 13.44 27.41
N SER A 12 -27.57 13.94 27.30
CA SER A 12 -27.04 15.15 27.98
C SER A 12 -25.79 15.64 27.22
N ASN A 13 -25.92 16.57 26.27
CA ASN A 13 -25.43 17.97 26.34
C ASN A 13 -24.09 18.19 27.07
N GLU A 14 -23.07 18.70 26.38
CA GLU A 14 -22.29 19.90 26.76
C GLU A 14 -21.58 20.47 25.52
N LEU A 15 -21.64 21.79 25.40
CA LEU A 15 -21.16 22.60 24.28
C LEU A 15 -19.66 22.86 24.43
N ALA A 16 -18.86 22.56 23.41
CA ALA A 16 -17.57 23.22 23.21
C ALA A 16 -17.41 23.56 21.72
N THR A 17 -17.71 24.81 21.45
CA THR A 17 -17.41 25.58 20.24
C THR A 17 -15.97 25.39 19.76
N GLY A 18 -15.78 25.21 18.44
CA GLY A 18 -14.59 25.69 17.75
C GLY A 18 -13.78 24.64 16.97
N LEU A 19 -14.15 24.38 15.71
CA LEU A 19 -13.15 24.11 14.68
C LEU A 19 -12.92 25.41 13.91
N ILE A 20 -12.03 26.23 14.45
CA ILE A 20 -11.37 27.29 13.71
C ILE A 20 -10.54 26.55 12.64
N ASN A 21 -10.98 26.61 11.39
CA ASN A 21 -10.19 26.17 10.25
C ASN A 21 -8.97 27.10 10.16
N ASN A 22 -7.84 26.65 10.69
CA ASN A 22 -6.58 27.36 10.59
C ASN A 22 -6.07 27.28 9.14
N PRO A 23 -5.85 28.41 8.42
CA PRO A 23 -5.43 28.41 7.01
C PRO A 23 -3.96 28.02 6.77
N ASN A 24 -3.28 27.45 7.77
CA ASN A 24 -1.87 27.07 7.67
C ASN A 24 -1.69 25.56 7.71
N GLN A 25 -2.36 24.85 6.81
CA GLN A 25 -1.90 23.51 6.45
C GLN A 25 -0.58 23.67 5.69
N PRO A 26 0.56 23.17 6.19
CA PRO A 26 1.75 23.08 5.37
C PRO A 26 1.39 22.14 4.22
N ILE A 27 1.40 22.66 3.00
CA ILE A 27 1.38 21.85 1.79
C ILE A 27 2.66 21.02 1.89
N SER A 28 2.56 19.81 2.43
CA SER A 28 3.67 18.88 2.53
C SER A 28 4.03 18.50 1.10
N ALA A 29 5.03 19.18 0.56
CA ALA A 29 5.75 18.69 -0.60
C ALA A 29 6.52 17.45 -0.15
N GLU A 30 5.80 16.32 -0.05
CA GLU A 30 6.35 15.00 0.23
C GLU A 30 7.54 14.78 -0.70
N SER A 31 8.75 14.81 -0.16
CA SER A 31 9.97 14.61 -0.95
C SER A 31 10.01 13.15 -1.39
N LYS A 32 9.43 12.84 -2.55
CA LYS A 32 9.41 11.49 -3.13
C LYS A 32 10.82 10.91 -3.13
N THR A 33 10.99 9.74 -2.52
CA THR A 33 12.29 9.07 -2.47
C THR A 33 12.73 8.65 -3.87
N LEU A 34 14.02 8.37 -4.06
CA LEU A 34 14.52 7.83 -5.34
C LEU A 34 13.79 6.53 -5.72
N LYS A 35 13.46 5.70 -4.73
CA LYS A 35 12.73 4.44 -4.91
C LYS A 35 11.31 4.72 -5.46
N ASP A 36 10.63 5.75 -4.96
CA ASP A 36 9.30 6.14 -5.46
C ASP A 36 9.35 6.68 -6.89
N LYS A 37 10.35 7.50 -7.22
CA LYS A 37 10.54 8.01 -8.59
C LYS A 37 10.80 6.87 -9.58
N LEU A 38 11.62 5.90 -9.18
CA LEU A 38 11.89 4.71 -9.99
C LEU A 38 10.63 3.86 -10.18
N ARG A 39 9.87 3.59 -9.11
CA ARG A 39 8.60 2.85 -9.20
C ARG A 39 7.64 3.51 -10.18
N GLN A 40 7.46 4.82 -10.06
CA GLN A 40 6.57 5.57 -10.93
C GLN A 40 7.03 5.49 -12.39
N LEU A 41 8.32 5.70 -12.66
CA LEU A 41 8.86 5.60 -14.01
C LEU A 41 8.71 4.19 -14.62
N ILE A 42 8.87 3.14 -13.82
CA ILE A 42 8.69 1.76 -14.29
C ILE A 42 7.23 1.51 -14.66
N CYS A 43 6.29 2.00 -13.85
CA CYS A 43 4.85 1.90 -14.13
C CYS A 43 4.45 2.68 -15.38
N ASP A 44 4.90 3.94 -15.50
CA ASP A 44 4.52 4.85 -16.59
C ASP A 44 4.98 4.33 -17.96
N PHE A 45 6.15 3.69 -18.02
CA PHE A 45 6.73 3.19 -19.27
C PHE A 45 6.62 1.67 -19.43
N HIS A 46 5.92 0.97 -18.53
CA HIS A 46 5.76 -0.48 -18.54
C HIS A 46 7.08 -1.23 -18.74
N ILE A 47 8.14 -0.78 -18.06
CA ILE A 47 9.49 -1.34 -18.24
C ILE A 47 9.51 -2.78 -17.74
N SER A 48 9.99 -3.71 -18.58
CA SER A 48 10.05 -5.13 -18.20
C SER A 48 10.88 -5.36 -16.93
N HIS A 49 10.44 -6.29 -16.08
CA HIS A 49 11.12 -6.64 -14.83
C HIS A 49 12.59 -7.03 -15.03
N ASN A 50 12.93 -7.70 -16.14
CA ASN A 50 14.31 -8.06 -16.47
C ASN A 50 15.18 -6.83 -16.72
N CYS A 51 14.65 -5.84 -17.46
CA CYS A 51 15.32 -4.57 -17.70
C CYS A 51 15.51 -3.81 -16.38
N VAL A 52 14.46 -3.73 -15.55
CA VAL A 52 14.54 -3.07 -14.24
C VAL A 52 15.58 -3.73 -13.34
N ASN A 53 15.63 -5.07 -13.27
CA ASN A 53 16.64 -5.76 -12.47
C ASN A 53 18.07 -5.43 -12.92
N LYS A 54 18.30 -5.33 -14.24
CA LYS A 54 19.59 -4.89 -14.79
C LYS A 54 19.89 -3.42 -14.51
N LEU A 55 18.88 -2.56 -14.60
CA LEU A 55 18.99 -1.16 -14.24
C LEU A 55 19.35 -0.99 -12.76
N LEU A 56 18.68 -1.72 -11.87
CA LEU A 56 18.97 -1.71 -10.43
C LEU A 56 20.38 -2.23 -10.13
N GLU A 57 20.85 -3.25 -10.87
CA GLU A 57 22.23 -3.74 -10.77
C GLU A 57 23.25 -2.63 -11.09
N ILE A 58 23.05 -1.90 -12.18
CA ILE A 58 23.90 -0.76 -12.58
C ILE A 58 23.82 0.38 -11.55
N LEU A 59 22.63 0.79 -11.14
CA LEU A 59 22.47 1.89 -10.19
C LEU A 59 23.11 1.56 -8.82
N ARG A 60 23.11 0.29 -8.42
CA ARG A 60 23.80 -0.17 -7.21
C ARG A 60 25.32 -0.16 -7.36
N SER A 61 25.87 -0.42 -8.55
CA SER A 61 27.32 -0.32 -8.75
C SER A 61 27.82 1.11 -8.62
N GLU A 62 26.98 2.10 -8.89
CA GLU A 62 27.26 3.53 -8.67
C GLU A 62 27.13 3.97 -7.20
N GLY A 63 26.87 3.05 -6.27
CA GLY A 63 26.81 3.33 -4.83
C GLY A 63 25.44 3.76 -4.31
N LEU A 64 24.37 3.61 -5.09
CA LEU A 64 23.00 3.91 -4.63
C LEU A 64 22.43 2.76 -3.78
N ASP A 65 21.81 3.09 -2.65
CA ASP A 65 21.06 2.14 -1.82
C ASP A 65 19.72 1.77 -2.48
N LEU A 66 19.78 0.78 -3.36
CA LEU A 66 18.62 0.26 -4.07
C LEU A 66 18.47 -1.26 -3.89
N PRO A 67 17.24 -1.78 -3.93
CA PRO A 67 16.99 -3.20 -3.88
C PRO A 67 17.58 -3.91 -5.10
N LYS A 68 17.98 -5.18 -4.92
CA LYS A 68 18.49 -6.01 -6.02
C LYS A 68 17.41 -6.43 -7.02
N ASP A 69 16.17 -6.58 -6.53
CA ASP A 69 15.07 -7.16 -7.29
C ASP A 69 13.90 -6.18 -7.35
N VAL A 70 13.32 -6.04 -8.54
CA VAL A 70 12.14 -5.21 -8.81
C VAL A 70 10.97 -5.54 -7.88
N ARG A 71 10.77 -6.81 -7.51
CA ARG A 71 9.72 -7.18 -6.55
C ARG A 71 9.95 -6.58 -5.17
N THR A 72 11.22 -6.41 -4.79
CA THR A 72 11.58 -5.75 -3.53
C THR A 72 11.43 -4.23 -3.65
N LEU A 73 11.68 -3.65 -4.83
CA LEU A 73 11.38 -2.25 -5.13
C LEU A 73 9.88 -1.96 -5.00
N PHE A 74 9.03 -2.84 -5.51
CA PHE A 74 7.57 -2.75 -5.40
C PHE A 74 7.01 -3.27 -4.06
N GLN A 75 7.88 -3.69 -3.14
CA GLN A 75 7.49 -4.25 -1.84
C GLN A 75 6.45 -5.37 -1.95
N THR A 76 6.51 -6.16 -3.02
CA THR A 76 5.60 -7.27 -3.28
C THR A 76 5.67 -8.30 -2.14
N PRO A 77 4.55 -8.54 -1.42
CA PRO A 77 4.51 -9.55 -0.37
C PRO A 77 4.94 -10.90 -0.90
N LYS A 78 5.79 -11.56 -0.12
CA LYS A 78 6.34 -12.89 -0.43
C LYS A 78 5.59 -14.01 0.30
N ASN A 79 4.86 -13.65 1.35
CA ASN A 79 4.07 -14.57 2.16
C ASN A 79 2.61 -14.50 1.71
N HIS A 80 2.06 -15.67 1.38
CA HIS A 80 0.65 -15.85 1.06
C HIS A 80 0.05 -16.80 2.09
N ALA A 81 -1.18 -16.53 2.53
CA ALA A 81 -1.90 -17.45 3.38
C ALA A 81 -2.22 -18.73 2.60
N ILE A 82 -1.69 -19.86 3.07
CA ILE A 82 -1.96 -21.18 2.50
C ILE A 82 -3.01 -21.85 3.38
N ILE A 83 -4.11 -22.27 2.75
CA ILE A 83 -5.22 -22.95 3.42
C ILE A 83 -5.16 -24.43 3.04
N ASN A 84 -5.20 -25.32 4.02
CA ASN A 84 -5.25 -26.76 3.77
C ASN A 84 -6.69 -27.17 3.42
N VAL A 85 -6.92 -27.69 2.22
CA VAL A 85 -8.25 -28.10 1.71
C VAL A 85 -8.12 -29.51 1.12
N HIS A 86 -8.54 -30.53 1.86
CA HIS A 86 -8.37 -31.94 1.45
C HIS A 86 -8.90 -32.18 0.02
N PRO A 87 -8.14 -32.87 -0.86
CA PRO A 87 -6.86 -33.57 -0.63
C PRO A 87 -5.58 -32.73 -0.81
N GLY A 88 -5.65 -31.39 -0.89
CA GLY A 88 -4.48 -30.54 -1.17
C GLY A 88 -4.44 -29.22 -0.39
N THR A 89 -3.74 -28.25 -0.96
CA THR A 89 -3.57 -26.90 -0.38
C THR A 89 -4.01 -25.84 -1.38
N TYR A 90 -4.69 -24.82 -0.89
CA TYR A 90 -5.19 -23.70 -1.65
C TYR A 90 -4.42 -22.41 -1.28
N ILE A 91 -4.07 -21.62 -2.29
CA ILE A 91 -3.50 -20.28 -2.12
C ILE A 91 -4.43 -19.30 -2.83
N HIS A 92 -5.02 -18.36 -2.10
CA HIS A 92 -5.81 -17.29 -2.68
C HIS A 92 -4.91 -16.12 -3.07
N ILE A 93 -4.57 -16.03 -4.36
CA ILE A 93 -3.87 -14.87 -4.92
C ILE A 93 -4.94 -13.95 -5.52
N GLY A 94 -5.61 -13.19 -4.65
CA GLY A 94 -6.70 -12.30 -5.05
C GLY A 94 -6.23 -11.17 -5.98
N ILE A 95 -7.09 -10.76 -6.93
CA ILE A 95 -6.84 -9.60 -7.80
C ILE A 95 -6.66 -8.34 -6.96
N GLU A 96 -7.46 -8.14 -5.91
CA GLU A 96 -7.36 -7.01 -4.98
C GLU A 96 -5.93 -6.81 -4.45
N PHE A 97 -5.28 -7.91 -4.08
CA PHE A 97 -3.91 -7.93 -3.60
C PHE A 97 -2.91 -7.51 -4.69
N MET A 98 -3.22 -7.85 -5.94
CA MET A 98 -2.41 -7.49 -7.10
C MET A 98 -2.57 -6.01 -7.47
N ILE A 99 -3.78 -5.45 -7.39
CA ILE A 99 -4.03 -4.02 -7.69
C ILE A 99 -3.48 -3.10 -6.60
N HIS A 100 -3.59 -3.47 -5.32
CA HIS A 100 -3.04 -2.68 -4.21
C HIS A 100 -1.49 -2.59 -4.22
N LEU A 101 -0.82 -3.43 -5.00
CA LEU A 101 0.63 -3.37 -5.19
C LEU A 101 1.08 -2.34 -6.22
N PHE A 102 0.18 -1.97 -7.12
CA PHE A 102 0.46 -1.07 -8.23
C PHE A 102 -0.14 0.34 -8.06
N TYR A 103 -0.91 0.59 -6.99
CA TYR A 103 -1.51 1.89 -6.65
C TYR A 103 -1.17 2.29 -5.21
#